data_AF-A0A0F9BW38-F1
#
_entry.id   AF-A0A0F9BW38-F1
#
_cell.length_a   1.000
_cell.length_b   1.000
_cell.length_c   1.000
_cell.angle_alpha   90.00
_cell.angle_beta   90.00
_cell.angle_gamma   90.00
#
_symmetry.space_group_name_H-M   'P 1'
#
loop_
_entity.id
_entity.type
_entity.pdbx_description
1 polymer ?
#
loop_
_entity_poly.entity_id
_entity_poly.type
_entity_poly.pdbx_seq_one_letter_code
_entity_poly.pdbx_strand_id
1 'polypeptide(L)'
;MFLAQQGLYVHLKNLKFEVLGGGTNVLLNKTIDFVICLTSMPRYLHLGREVNVVSVSANYPTNSLILNAIASGIKNLEELIGIPGTLGGAIVMNAGSKDSTISDYLLTVTTLDCSGNLHLYTKNELKFKRRYSILQDKKEIIIDTWFNFETGDIDDKKRKVKVTRKE
;
A
#
# COMPACT_ATOMS: atom_id res chain seq x y z
N MET A 1 3.96 16.34 1.99
CA MET A 1 3.60 17.55 2.74
C MET A 1 2.15 17.53 3.23
N PHE A 2 1.15 17.24 2.39
CA PHE A 2 -0.28 17.31 2.75
C PHE A 2 -0.72 16.33 3.86
N LEU A 3 -0.30 15.05 3.81
CA LEU A 3 -0.69 14.06 4.84
C LEU A 3 -0.05 14.34 6.21
N ALA A 4 1.17 14.86 6.24
CA ALA A 4 1.84 15.24 7.49
C ALA A 4 1.12 16.38 8.20
N GLN A 5 0.65 17.38 7.45
CA GLN A 5 -0.14 18.47 8.00
C GLN A 5 -1.48 17.98 8.57
N GLN A 6 -2.16 17.04 7.88
CA GLN A 6 -3.39 16.43 8.39
C GLN A 6 -3.14 15.61 9.66
N GLY A 7 -2.11 14.77 9.66
CA GLY A 7 -1.72 13.98 10.83
C GLY A 7 -1.43 14.87 12.04
N LEU A 8 -0.62 15.92 11.84
CA LEU A 8 -0.30 16.88 12.90
C LEU A 8 -1.52 17.66 13.37
N TYR A 9 -2.41 18.08 12.47
CA TYR A 9 -3.65 18.77 12.83
C TYR A 9 -4.53 17.91 13.74
N VAL A 10 -4.73 16.64 13.35
CA VAL A 10 -5.51 15.68 14.13
C VAL A 10 -4.88 15.44 15.51
N HIS A 11 -3.55 15.33 15.57
CA HIS A 11 -2.82 15.17 16.83
C HIS A 11 -2.98 16.39 17.75
N LEU A 12 -2.72 17.60 17.24
CA LEU A 12 -2.80 18.85 18.00
C LEU A 12 -4.22 19.16 18.49
N LYS A 13 -5.24 18.72 17.75
CA LYS A 13 -6.65 18.92 18.12
C LYS A 13 -7.26 17.73 18.86
N ASN A 14 -6.49 16.67 19.10
CA ASN A 14 -6.94 15.44 19.75
C ASN A 14 -8.24 14.87 19.15
N LEU A 15 -8.31 14.83 17.82
CA LEU A 15 -9.50 14.41 17.09
C LEU A 15 -9.57 12.89 16.94
N LYS A 16 -10.76 12.31 17.04
CA LYS A 16 -11.00 10.93 16.61
C LYS A 16 -10.95 10.89 15.09
N PHE A 17 -10.00 10.15 14.56
CA PHE A 17 -9.82 10.04 13.11
C PHE A 17 -9.77 8.60 12.63
N GLU A 18 -10.03 8.43 11.34
CA GLU A 18 -9.79 7.20 10.59
C GLU A 18 -8.98 7.52 9.32
N VAL A 19 -8.13 6.59 8.92
CA VAL A 19 -7.40 6.66 7.64
C VAL A 19 -8.15 5.83 6.62
N LEU A 20 -8.60 6.46 5.53
CA LEU A 20 -9.32 5.77 4.47
C LEU A 20 -8.48 5.71 3.19
N GLY A 21 -8.34 4.48 2.69
CA GLY A 21 -7.91 4.22 1.32
C GLY A 21 -9.05 4.47 0.33
N GLY A 22 -9.42 3.44 -0.43
CA GLY A 22 -10.57 3.46 -1.33
C GLY A 22 -11.94 3.24 -0.65
N GLY A 23 -11.98 3.05 0.67
CA GLY A 23 -13.23 2.82 1.41
C GLY A 23 -13.94 1.48 1.12
N THR A 24 -13.30 0.54 0.42
CA THR A 24 -13.91 -0.69 -0.09
C THR A 24 -14.19 -1.77 0.97
N ASN A 25 -13.70 -1.57 2.20
CA ASN A 25 -13.86 -2.50 3.32
C ASN A 25 -14.17 -1.76 4.64
N VAL A 26 -14.88 -0.63 4.57
CA VAL A 26 -15.19 0.17 5.76
C VAL A 26 -16.68 0.46 5.82
N LEU A 27 -17.30 0.11 6.93
CA LEU A 27 -18.63 0.57 7.33
C LEU A 27 -18.47 1.46 8.57
N LEU A 28 -18.78 2.75 8.44
CA LEU A 28 -18.71 3.68 9.55
C LEU A 28 -20.00 3.62 10.37
N ASN A 29 -19.91 3.09 11.60
CA ASN A 29 -21.03 2.96 12.53
C ASN A 29 -20.90 3.86 13.77
N LYS A 30 -19.92 4.79 13.76
CA LYS A 30 -19.62 5.72 14.85
C LYS A 30 -19.28 7.09 14.29
N THR A 31 -19.48 8.13 15.10
CA THR A 31 -19.05 9.49 14.76
C THR A 31 -17.52 9.57 14.74
N ILE A 32 -16.98 10.16 13.67
CA ILE A 32 -15.56 10.41 13.48
C ILE A 32 -15.41 11.91 13.24
N ASP A 33 -14.42 12.53 13.87
CA ASP A 33 -14.20 13.98 13.80
C ASP A 33 -13.41 14.34 12.52
N PHE A 34 -12.55 13.43 12.04
CA PHE A 34 -11.69 13.68 10.89
C PHE A 34 -11.38 12.42 10.07
N VAL A 35 -11.27 12.56 8.75
CA VAL A 35 -10.88 11.46 7.86
C VAL A 35 -9.64 11.87 7.09
N ILE A 36 -8.59 11.05 7.19
CA ILE A 36 -7.39 11.19 6.36
C ILE A 36 -7.56 10.31 5.14
N CYS A 37 -7.72 10.93 3.96
CA CYS A 37 -7.97 10.20 2.73
C CYS A 37 -6.66 9.99 1.93
N LEU A 38 -6.25 8.73 1.77
CA LEU A 38 -5.03 8.37 1.02
C LEU A 38 -5.16 8.70 -0.47
N THR A 39 -6.37 8.71 -1.04
CA THR A 39 -6.58 8.91 -2.49
C THR A 39 -6.07 10.27 -2.98
N SER A 40 -5.97 11.27 -2.09
CA SER A 40 -5.44 12.60 -2.39
C SER A 40 -3.90 12.69 -2.42
N MET A 41 -3.19 11.60 -2.13
CA MET A 41 -1.72 11.56 -2.19
C MET A 41 -1.21 11.54 -3.65
N PRO A 42 -0.02 12.08 -3.95
CA PRO A 42 0.63 11.81 -5.21
C PRO A 42 0.77 10.29 -5.44
N ARG A 43 0.33 9.83 -6.60
CA ARG A 43 0.44 8.42 -6.98
C ARG A 43 1.72 8.19 -7.75
N TYR A 44 2.48 7.17 -7.37
CA TYR A 44 3.66 6.77 -8.13
C TYR A 44 3.89 5.26 -8.09
N LEU A 45 4.68 4.82 -9.05
CA LEU A 45 5.27 3.48 -9.13
C LEU A 45 6.65 3.64 -9.75
N HIS A 46 7.69 3.19 -9.05
CA HIS A 46 9.08 3.27 -9.46
C HIS A 46 9.73 1.89 -9.41
N LEU A 47 10.49 1.56 -10.45
CA LEU A 47 11.36 0.40 -10.43
C LEU A 47 12.60 0.71 -9.58
N GLY A 48 12.97 -0.24 -8.72
CA GLY A 48 14.20 -0.20 -7.95
C GLY A 48 15.43 -0.37 -8.85
N ARG A 49 16.61 -0.41 -8.21
CA ARG A 49 17.86 -0.72 -8.92
C ARG A 49 17.89 -2.15 -9.45
N GLU A 50 17.22 -3.05 -8.73
CA GLU A 50 16.97 -4.43 -9.16
C GLU A 50 15.64 -4.47 -9.93
N VAL A 51 15.61 -5.26 -11.02
CA VAL A 51 14.46 -5.35 -11.94
C VAL A 51 13.17 -5.80 -11.23
N ASN A 52 13.32 -6.52 -10.12
CA ASN A 52 12.26 -7.22 -9.42
C ASN A 52 11.72 -6.43 -8.23
N VAL A 53 12.36 -5.31 -7.90
CA VAL A 53 12.02 -4.50 -6.74
C VAL A 53 11.25 -3.28 -7.21
N VAL A 54 10.10 -3.01 -6.59
CA VAL A 54 9.22 -1.89 -6.98
C VAL A 54 8.83 -1.09 -5.75
N SER A 55 8.99 0.24 -5.83
CA SER A 55 8.45 1.20 -4.87
C SER A 55 7.12 1.72 -5.38
N VAL A 56 6.09 1.68 -4.53
CA VAL A 56 4.72 2.06 -4.90
C VAL A 56 4.09 2.87 -3.77
N SER A 57 3.38 3.94 -4.15
CA SER A 57 2.66 4.77 -3.20
C SER A 57 1.44 4.04 -2.62
N ALA A 58 1.12 4.29 -1.36
CA ALA A 58 0.02 3.61 -0.65
C ALA A 58 -1.38 3.79 -1.28
N ASN A 59 -1.57 4.83 -2.08
CA ASN A 59 -2.84 5.14 -2.74
C ASN A 59 -2.97 4.50 -4.14
N TYR A 60 -1.96 3.74 -4.58
CA TYR A 60 -2.03 3.02 -5.84
C TYR A 60 -3.13 1.94 -5.78
N PRO A 61 -3.95 1.75 -6.82
CA PRO A 61 -5.00 0.72 -6.80
C PRO A 61 -4.37 -0.66 -6.80
N THR A 62 -4.74 -1.50 -5.83
CA THR A 62 -4.12 -2.83 -5.65
C THR A 62 -4.25 -3.68 -6.90
N ASN A 63 -5.46 -3.77 -7.44
CA ASN A 63 -5.71 -4.57 -8.65
C ASN A 63 -4.90 -4.07 -9.87
N SER A 64 -4.68 -2.75 -10.01
CA SER A 64 -3.87 -2.21 -11.09
C SER A 64 -2.40 -2.60 -10.95
N LEU A 65 -1.86 -2.62 -9.72
CA LEU A 65 -0.49 -3.07 -9.48
C LEU A 65 -0.31 -4.54 -9.89
N ILE A 66 -1.24 -5.39 -9.43
CA ILE A 66 -1.24 -6.83 -9.72
C ILE A 66 -1.31 -7.10 -11.22
N LEU A 67 -2.28 -6.49 -11.93
CA LEU A 67 -2.45 -6.70 -13.38
C LEU A 67 -1.23 -6.19 -14.18
N ASN A 68 -0.67 -5.04 -13.81
CA ASN A 68 0.53 -4.50 -14.47
C ASN A 68 1.76 -5.38 -14.23
N ALA A 69 1.91 -5.92 -13.03
CA ALA A 69 2.99 -6.84 -12.68
C ALA A 69 2.90 -8.14 -13.50
N ILE A 70 1.70 -8.76 -13.56
CA ILE A 70 1.46 -9.96 -14.37
C ILE A 70 1.73 -9.69 -15.85
N ALA A 71 1.25 -8.56 -16.40
CA ALA A 71 1.50 -8.18 -17.79
C ALA A 71 2.99 -7.92 -18.09
N SER A 72 3.78 -7.56 -17.08
CA SER A 72 5.24 -7.37 -17.16
C SER A 72 6.03 -8.66 -16.93
N GLY A 73 5.33 -9.75 -16.63
CA GLY A 73 5.89 -11.07 -16.50
C GLY A 73 6.29 -11.53 -15.12
N ILE A 74 5.73 -10.88 -14.10
CA ILE A 74 5.83 -11.35 -12.73
C ILE A 74 4.87 -12.52 -12.52
N LYS A 75 5.33 -13.56 -11.84
CA LYS A 75 4.56 -14.78 -11.56
C LYS A 75 3.95 -14.75 -10.16
N ASN A 76 3.04 -15.71 -9.91
CA ASN A 76 2.46 -16.01 -8.60
C ASN A 76 1.51 -14.92 -8.05
N LEU A 77 1.06 -13.95 -8.86
CA LEU A 77 0.17 -12.88 -8.42
C LEU A 77 -1.30 -13.11 -8.78
N GLU A 78 -1.63 -14.22 -9.43
CA GLU A 78 -2.96 -14.53 -9.97
C GLU A 78 -4.02 -14.56 -8.85
N GLU A 79 -3.66 -15.10 -7.69
CA GLU A 79 -4.50 -15.18 -6.49
C GLU A 79 -4.84 -13.80 -5.87
N LEU A 80 -4.13 -12.75 -6.27
CA LEU A 80 -4.35 -11.38 -5.79
C LEU A 80 -5.19 -10.53 -6.76
N ILE A 81 -5.58 -11.08 -7.92
CA ILE A 81 -6.45 -10.39 -8.87
C ILE A 81 -7.81 -10.12 -8.23
N GLY A 82 -8.34 -8.91 -8.46
CA GLY A 82 -9.67 -8.51 -8.03
C GLY A 82 -9.72 -7.91 -6.62
N ILE A 83 -8.60 -7.82 -5.89
CA ILE A 83 -8.56 -7.12 -4.59
C ILE A 83 -8.93 -5.63 -4.80
N PRO A 84 -10.08 -5.16 -4.27
CA PRO A 84 -10.51 -3.79 -4.47
C PRO A 84 -9.84 -2.84 -3.47
N GLY A 85 -9.75 -1.57 -3.85
CA GLY A 85 -9.21 -0.51 -2.99
C GLY A 85 -7.76 -0.15 -3.27
N THR A 86 -7.11 0.46 -2.28
CA THR A 86 -5.73 0.96 -2.39
C THR A 86 -4.74 0.01 -1.75
N LEU A 87 -3.49 0.09 -2.18
CA LEU A 87 -2.38 -0.74 -1.69
C LEU A 87 -2.18 -0.63 -0.18
N GLY A 88 -2.29 0.58 0.38
CA GLY A 88 -2.22 0.80 1.82
C GLY A 88 -3.33 0.05 2.57
N GLY A 89 -4.56 0.08 2.06
CA GLY A 89 -5.67 -0.70 2.64
C GLY A 89 -5.43 -2.20 2.54
N ALA A 90 -4.90 -2.66 1.40
CA ALA A 90 -4.53 -4.05 1.21
C ALA A 90 -3.45 -4.50 2.21
N ILE A 91 -2.43 -3.67 2.47
CA ILE A 91 -1.38 -3.97 3.45
C ILE A 91 -1.94 -4.01 4.87
N VAL A 92 -2.71 -2.99 5.28
CA VAL A 92 -3.34 -2.97 6.61
C VAL A 92 -4.15 -4.25 6.87
N MET A 93 -4.89 -4.70 5.86
CA MET A 93 -5.74 -5.89 5.90
C MET A 93 -5.03 -7.19 5.51
N ASN A 94 -3.72 -7.17 5.26
CA ASN A 94 -3.01 -8.28 4.63
C ASN A 94 -3.85 -9.02 3.56
N ALA A 95 -4.32 -8.27 2.57
CA ALA A 95 -5.32 -8.74 1.63
C ALA A 95 -4.76 -9.86 0.74
N GLY A 96 -5.58 -10.88 0.52
CA GLY A 96 -5.22 -12.07 -0.24
C GLY A 96 -6.20 -13.21 -0.05
N SER A 97 -5.85 -14.35 -0.62
CA SER A 97 -6.52 -15.64 -0.46
C SER A 97 -5.86 -16.44 0.67
N LYS A 98 -6.14 -17.75 0.75
CA LYS A 98 -5.46 -18.65 1.67
C LYS A 98 -4.03 -18.96 1.19
N ASP A 99 -3.81 -18.90 -0.11
CA ASP A 99 -2.62 -19.42 -0.77
C ASP A 99 -1.61 -18.32 -1.12
N SER A 100 -2.07 -17.07 -1.24
CA SER A 100 -1.20 -15.90 -1.43
C SER A 100 -1.81 -14.63 -0.85
N THR A 101 -0.96 -13.77 -0.30
CA THR A 101 -1.29 -12.48 0.29
C THR A 101 -0.35 -11.39 -0.20
N ILE A 102 -0.78 -10.14 -0.09
CA ILE A 102 0.06 -8.99 -0.44
C ILE A 102 1.38 -8.97 0.35
N SER A 103 1.38 -9.50 1.58
CA SER A 103 2.59 -9.57 2.41
C SER A 103 3.64 -10.54 1.86
N ASP A 104 3.29 -11.47 0.99
CA ASP A 104 4.23 -12.45 0.44
C ASP A 104 5.30 -11.79 -0.43
N TYR A 105 4.95 -10.66 -1.06
CA TYR A 105 5.82 -9.88 -1.94
C TYR A 105 6.37 -8.62 -1.27
N LEU A 106 5.95 -8.30 -0.05
CA LEU A 106 6.29 -7.05 0.62
C LEU A 106 7.68 -7.13 1.26
N LEU A 107 8.52 -6.13 1.00
CA LEU A 107 9.81 -5.94 1.68
C LEU A 107 9.65 -5.02 2.89
N THR A 108 9.22 -3.79 2.63
CA THR A 108 9.14 -2.73 3.65
C THR A 108 7.95 -1.80 3.43
N VAL A 109 7.56 -1.13 4.51
CA VAL A 109 6.52 -0.11 4.52
C VAL A 109 7.06 1.09 5.28
N THR A 110 6.97 2.26 4.66
CA THR A 110 7.19 3.53 5.35
C THR A 110 5.83 4.08 5.76
N THR A 111 5.70 4.41 7.04
CA THR A 111 4.51 5.06 7.59
C THR A 111 4.84 6.42 8.18
N LEU A 112 3.80 7.20 8.42
CA LEU A 112 3.84 8.48 9.10
C LEU A 112 2.87 8.45 10.27
N ASP A 113 3.36 8.70 11.47
CA ASP A 113 2.51 8.87 12.65
C ASP A 113 1.93 10.30 12.72
N CYS A 114 0.95 10.51 13.60
CA CYS A 114 0.30 11.81 13.76
C CYS A 114 1.19 12.85 14.46
N SER A 115 2.29 12.45 15.07
CA SER A 115 3.32 13.35 15.61
C SER A 115 4.31 13.82 14.53
N GLY A 116 4.19 13.30 13.31
CA GLY A 116 5.01 13.67 12.17
C GLY A 116 6.28 12.82 12.01
N ASN A 117 6.44 11.74 12.78
CA ASN A 117 7.60 10.86 12.66
C ASN A 117 7.38 9.81 11.57
N LEU A 118 8.45 9.55 10.82
CA LEU A 118 8.49 8.46 9.87
C LEU A 118 8.96 7.19 10.54
N HIS A 119 8.27 6.08 10.26
CA HIS A 119 8.67 4.75 10.68
C HIS A 119 8.88 3.87 9.46
N LEU A 120 9.95 3.09 9.46
CA LEU A 120 10.22 2.08 8.45
C LEU A 120 10.04 0.71 9.10
N TYR A 121 9.14 -0.09 8.53
CA TYR A 121 8.91 -1.46 8.99
C TYR A 121 9.32 -2.44 7.90
N THR A 122 10.03 -3.48 8.30
CA THR A 122 10.17 -4.71 7.52
C THR A 122 8.89 -5.54 7.59
N LYS A 123 8.74 -6.47 6.63
CA LYS A 123 7.65 -7.47 6.65
C LYS A 123 7.49 -8.17 8.01
N ASN A 124 8.60 -8.53 8.66
CA ASN A 124 8.57 -9.27 9.92
C ASN A 124 8.04 -8.41 11.09
N GLU A 125 8.39 -7.13 11.12
CA GLU A 125 7.93 -6.19 12.15
C GLU A 125 6.44 -5.87 12.04
N LEU A 126 5.85 -6.04 10.85
CA LEU A 126 4.43 -5.82 10.59
C LEU A 126 3.52 -6.94 11.14
N LYS A 127 4.11 -8.06 11.59
CA LYS A 127 3.42 -9.18 12.27
C LYS A 127 2.16 -9.65 11.53
N PHE A 128 2.29 -9.83 10.22
CA PHE A 128 1.17 -10.22 9.37
C PHE A 128 0.52 -11.54 9.82
N LYS A 129 -0.81 -11.54 9.79
CA LYS A 129 -1.67 -12.71 9.94
C LYS A 129 -2.81 -12.63 8.92
N ARG A 130 -3.69 -13.64 8.89
CA ARG A 130 -4.90 -13.58 8.06
C ARG A 130 -5.73 -12.36 8.44
N ARG A 131 -5.96 -11.47 7.47
CA ARG A 131 -6.73 -10.23 7.63
C ARG A 131 -6.18 -9.23 8.65
N TYR A 132 -4.90 -9.34 9.03
CA TYR A 132 -4.31 -8.54 10.10
C TYR A 132 -2.86 -8.12 9.83
N SER A 133 -2.54 -6.91 10.28
CA SER A 133 -1.18 -6.37 10.47
C SER A 133 -1.18 -5.48 11.71
N ILE A 134 -0.01 -5.28 12.33
CA ILE A 134 0.14 -4.38 13.50
C ILE A 134 -0.28 -2.94 13.20
N LEU A 135 -0.37 -2.55 11.93
CA LEU A 135 -0.79 -1.21 11.52
C LEU A 135 -2.26 -0.91 11.88
N GLN A 136 -3.09 -1.94 12.05
CA GLN A 136 -4.45 -1.78 12.57
C GLN A 136 -4.46 -1.21 14.00
N ASP A 137 -3.41 -1.48 14.78
CA ASP A 137 -3.30 -1.06 16.18
C ASP A 137 -2.58 0.29 16.32
N LYS A 138 -1.72 0.63 15.36
CA LYS A 138 -0.84 1.82 15.43
C LYS A 138 -1.46 3.12 14.91
N LYS A 139 -2.53 3.04 14.11
CA LYS A 139 -3.18 4.22 13.47
C LYS A 139 -2.18 5.13 12.72
N GLU A 140 -1.24 4.53 12.02
CA GLU A 140 -0.25 5.24 11.21
C GLU A 140 -0.69 5.29 9.73
N ILE A 141 -0.24 6.32 9.01
CA ILE A 141 -0.55 6.52 7.59
C ILE A 141 0.54 5.86 6.76
N ILE A 142 0.21 4.85 5.96
CA ILE A 142 1.15 4.28 5.00
C ILE A 142 1.40 5.29 3.87
N ILE A 143 2.66 5.57 3.56
CA ILE A 143 3.04 6.51 2.51
C ILE A 143 3.73 5.82 1.32
N ASP A 144 4.70 4.95 1.61
CA ASP A 144 5.55 4.29 0.63
C ASP A 144 5.70 2.81 0.97
N THR A 145 5.83 1.99 -0.06
CA THR A 145 5.90 0.53 0.08
C THR A 145 6.88 -0.02 -0.92
N TRP A 146 7.66 -1.00 -0.50
CA TRP A 146 8.60 -1.72 -1.36
C TRP A 146 8.19 -3.17 -1.48
N PHE A 147 8.14 -3.64 -2.73
CA PHE A 147 7.81 -5.01 -3.08
C PHE A 147 8.98 -5.67 -3.79
N ASN A 148 9.15 -6.98 -3.58
CA ASN A 148 10.01 -7.83 -4.38
C ASN A 148 9.15 -8.89 -5.06
N PHE A 149 9.18 -8.90 -6.38
CA PHE A 149 8.36 -9.75 -7.21
C PHE A 149 9.20 -10.78 -7.95
N GLU A 150 8.73 -12.02 -8.02
CA GLU A 150 9.43 -13.06 -8.77
C GLU A 150 9.17 -12.90 -10.27
N THR A 151 10.24 -12.71 -11.04
CA THR A 151 10.15 -12.67 -12.50
C THR A 151 10.04 -14.06 -13.09
N GLY A 152 9.10 -14.23 -14.01
CA GLY A 152 9.11 -15.34 -14.95
C GLY A 152 10.12 -15.18 -16.08
N ASP A 153 10.38 -16.28 -16.80
CA ASP A 153 11.05 -16.29 -18.10
C ASP A 153 10.19 -15.55 -19.13
N ILE A 154 10.25 -14.23 -19.11
CA ILE A 154 9.62 -13.42 -20.14
C ILE A 154 10.72 -12.71 -20.90
N ASP A 155 10.77 -13.08 -22.18
CA ASP A 155 11.59 -12.52 -23.25
C ASP A 155 11.82 -11.03 -23.00
N ASP A 156 13.05 -10.65 -22.68
CA ASP A 156 13.45 -9.33 -22.11
C ASP A 156 12.98 -8.13 -22.95
N LYS A 157 12.58 -8.37 -24.20
CA LYS A 157 12.07 -7.37 -25.15
C LYS A 157 10.72 -6.74 -24.75
N LYS A 158 9.91 -7.37 -23.89
CA LYS A 158 8.57 -6.84 -23.50
C LYS A 158 8.55 -6.00 -22.22
N ARG A 159 9.63 -5.96 -21.43
CA ARG A 159 9.68 -5.25 -20.14
C ARG A 159 9.65 -3.72 -20.22
N LYS A 160 9.66 -3.14 -21.43
CA LYS A 160 9.48 -1.69 -21.63
C LYS A 160 8.01 -1.31 -21.66
N VAL A 161 7.31 -1.33 -20.52
CA VAL A 161 5.95 -0.75 -20.43
C VAL A 161 5.97 0.57 -19.69
N LYS A 162 5.78 1.63 -20.49
CA LYS A 162 5.22 2.97 -20.21
C LYS A 162 5.17 3.40 -18.75
N VAL A 163 6.17 4.19 -18.36
CA VAL A 163 6.04 5.22 -17.32
C VAL A 163 4.90 6.16 -17.74
N THR A 164 3.72 5.99 -17.14
CA THR A 164 2.65 6.98 -17.30
C THR A 164 2.88 8.07 -16.25
N ARG A 165 3.69 9.07 -16.59
CA ARG A 165 3.63 10.37 -15.91
C ARG A 165 2.30 11.01 -16.30
N LYS A 166 1.35 11.08 -15.37
CA LYS A 166 0.30 12.09 -15.44
C LYS A 166 0.79 13.28 -14.63
N GLU A 167 1.18 14.33 -15.35
CA GLU A 167 1.26 15.71 -14.85
C GLU A 167 -0.13 16.20 -14.44
#